data_AF-A0A6A5ZSD9-F1
#
_entry.id   AF-A0A6A5ZSD9-F1
#
_cell.length_a   1.000
_cell.length_b   1.000
_cell.length_c   1.000
_cell.angle_alpha   90.00
_cell.angle_beta   90.00
_cell.angle_gamma   90.00
#
_symmetry.space_group_name_H-M   'P 1'
#
loop_
_entity.id
_entity.type
_entity.pdbx_description
1 polymer ?
#
loop_
_entity_poly.entity_id
_entity_poly.type
_entity_poly.pdbx_seq_one_letter_code
_entity_poly.pdbx_strand_id
1 'polypeptide(L)'
;FEDESELYITMEYLSHGDLHNYLKTEAALPELDAQQIAIQICEGLSMMHENGFAHRDLKPGNILIHGKPPGQWWIKIADFGISKRTEHTIAGPSTRKGTETFMPPEWHGFGSGEDDGLPNMPQAIDMWSLGETISRMITKEATFKTPYDLFRFAEAQDMFPEQSLRAHNASADAIDLITALMKLSPEARLTASQALQHRWLHTDSPSHSREPSIASL
;
A
#
# COMPACT_ATOMS: atom_id res chain seq x y z
N PHE A 1 10.84 -13.46 23.69
CA PHE A 1 12.02 -13.85 24.49
C PHE A 1 13.05 -12.76 24.27
N GLU A 2 13.83 -12.38 25.26
CA GLU A 2 14.86 -11.35 25.12
C GLU A 2 16.10 -11.80 25.88
N ASP A 3 17.28 -11.53 25.32
CA ASP A 3 18.55 -11.62 26.05
C ASP A 3 19.18 -10.22 26.18
N GLU A 4 20.42 -10.14 26.70
CA GLU A 4 21.10 -8.87 26.97
C GLU A 4 21.34 -8.02 25.70
N SER A 5 21.23 -8.60 24.51
CA SER A 5 21.56 -7.96 23.23
C SER A 5 20.48 -8.09 22.15
N GLU A 6 19.58 -9.07 22.26
CA GLU A 6 18.63 -9.41 21.20
C GLU A 6 17.20 -9.60 21.72
N LEU A 7 16.25 -9.03 20.97
CA LEU A 7 14.82 -9.24 21.17
C LEU A 7 14.34 -10.29 20.16
N TYR A 8 13.81 -11.40 20.67
CA TYR A 8 13.25 -12.50 19.88
C TYR A 8 11.73 -12.47 19.92
N ILE A 9 11.12 -12.26 18.77
CA ILE A 9 9.67 -12.29 18.58
C ILE A 9 9.32 -13.56 17.79
N THR A 10 8.66 -14.51 18.44
CA THR A 10 8.09 -15.69 17.77
C THR A 10 6.76 -15.30 17.14
N MET A 11 6.65 -15.51 15.82
CA MET A 11 5.46 -15.25 15.02
C MET A 11 5.12 -16.44 14.14
N GLU A 12 3.91 -16.45 13.59
CA GLU A 12 3.53 -17.45 12.61
C GLU A 12 4.43 -17.39 11.37
N TYR A 13 4.72 -18.54 10.78
CA TYR A 13 5.45 -18.64 9.53
C TYR A 13 4.48 -18.74 8.36
N LEU A 14 4.57 -17.79 7.42
CA LEU A 14 3.77 -17.78 6.20
C LEU A 14 4.62 -18.25 5.01
N SER A 15 4.37 -19.50 4.58
CA SER A 15 5.20 -20.20 3.60
C SER A 15 5.19 -19.61 2.19
N HIS A 16 4.24 -18.73 1.86
CA HIS A 16 4.18 -18.08 0.55
C HIS A 16 4.99 -16.78 0.48
N GLY A 17 5.66 -16.38 1.57
CA GLY A 17 6.49 -15.18 1.60
C GLY A 17 5.67 -13.89 1.53
N ASP A 18 6.27 -12.85 0.92
CA ASP A 18 5.71 -11.52 0.81
C ASP A 18 5.30 -11.13 -0.63
N LEU A 19 4.47 -10.10 -0.72
CA LEU A 19 3.95 -9.60 -1.99
C LEU A 19 5.04 -8.99 -2.88
N HIS A 20 6.13 -8.47 -2.33
CA HIS A 20 7.25 -7.97 -3.13
C HIS A 20 7.95 -9.08 -3.90
N ASN A 21 8.24 -10.20 -3.23
CA ASN A 21 8.82 -11.37 -3.86
C ASN A 21 7.85 -11.99 -4.86
N TYR A 22 6.56 -12.07 -4.54
CA TYR A 22 5.54 -12.51 -5.49
C TYR A 22 5.54 -11.66 -6.76
N LEU A 23 5.50 -10.32 -6.63
CA LEU A 23 5.50 -9.41 -7.79
C LEU A 23 6.81 -9.44 -8.58
N LYS A 24 7.92 -9.91 -8.02
CA LYS A 24 9.17 -10.12 -8.76
C LYS A 24 9.14 -11.39 -9.61
N THR A 25 8.63 -12.49 -9.06
CA THR A 25 8.73 -13.81 -9.69
C THR A 25 7.54 -14.11 -10.61
N GLU A 26 6.37 -13.55 -10.31
CA GLU A 26 5.12 -13.82 -11.01
C GLU A 26 4.71 -12.67 -11.93
N ALA A 27 3.66 -12.88 -12.73
CA ALA A 27 3.04 -11.83 -13.52
C ALA A 27 2.43 -10.72 -12.64
N ALA A 28 2.10 -9.58 -13.24
CA ALA A 28 1.30 -8.56 -12.57
C ALA A 28 -0.05 -9.16 -12.16
N LEU A 29 -0.63 -8.66 -11.06
CA LEU A 29 -1.90 -9.17 -10.57
C LEU A 29 -3.03 -8.71 -11.50
N PRO A 30 -3.95 -9.60 -11.88
CA PRO A 30 -5.24 -9.17 -12.41
C PRO A 30 -5.89 -8.18 -11.46
N GLU A 31 -6.62 -7.20 -11.99
CA GLU A 31 -7.19 -6.12 -11.17
C GLU A 31 -8.09 -6.66 -10.05
N LEU A 32 -8.85 -7.72 -10.31
CA LEU A 32 -9.70 -8.38 -9.30
C LEU A 32 -8.90 -9.00 -8.13
N ASP A 33 -7.70 -9.51 -8.41
CA ASP A 33 -6.82 -10.05 -7.38
C ASP A 33 -6.17 -8.91 -6.58
N ALA A 34 -5.75 -7.84 -7.26
CA ALA A 34 -5.27 -6.63 -6.61
C ALA A 34 -6.35 -5.99 -5.72
N GLN A 35 -7.61 -6.00 -6.15
CA GLN A 35 -8.77 -5.54 -5.38
C GLN A 35 -8.97 -6.38 -4.11
N GLN A 36 -8.96 -7.72 -4.21
CA GLN A 36 -9.09 -8.62 -3.04
C GLN A 36 -8.00 -8.39 -1.99
N ILE A 37 -6.77 -8.12 -2.43
CA ILE A 37 -5.64 -7.80 -1.54
C ILE A 37 -5.82 -6.39 -0.95
N ALA A 38 -6.21 -5.41 -1.76
CA ALA A 38 -6.40 -4.03 -1.33
C ALA A 38 -7.49 -3.90 -0.26
N ILE A 39 -8.60 -4.65 -0.37
CA ILE A 39 -9.65 -4.69 0.66
C ILE A 39 -9.05 -5.08 2.02
N GLN A 40 -8.29 -6.17 2.06
CA GLN A 40 -7.69 -6.68 3.31
C GLN A 40 -6.65 -5.70 3.90
N ILE A 41 -5.87 -5.02 3.05
CA ILE A 41 -4.93 -4.00 3.51
C ILE A 41 -5.70 -2.80 4.09
N CYS A 42 -6.73 -2.32 3.40
CA CYS A 42 -7.58 -1.22 3.88
C CYS A 42 -8.27 -1.56 5.21
N GLU A 43 -8.79 -2.78 5.38
CA GLU A 43 -9.38 -3.25 6.65
C GLU A 43 -8.35 -3.22 7.78
N GLY A 44 -7.15 -3.75 7.54
CA GLY A 44 -6.06 -3.74 8.51
C GLY A 44 -5.60 -2.33 8.89
N LEU A 45 -5.49 -1.42 7.92
CA LEU A 45 -5.16 -0.02 8.16
C LEU A 45 -6.28 0.73 8.88
N SER A 46 -7.55 0.51 8.53
CA SER A 46 -8.70 1.15 9.19
C SER A 46 -8.69 0.82 10.68
N MET A 47 -8.56 -0.48 11.01
CA MET A 47 -8.47 -0.92 12.40
C MET A 47 -7.28 -0.24 13.12
N MET A 48 -6.10 -0.22 12.51
CA MET A 48 -4.91 0.37 13.11
C MET A 48 -5.08 1.88 13.34
N HIS A 49 -5.56 2.60 12.34
CA HIS A 49 -5.74 4.04 12.35
C HIS A 49 -6.80 4.48 13.36
N GLU A 50 -7.92 3.74 13.46
CA GLU A 50 -8.97 3.95 14.46
C GLU A 50 -8.46 3.77 15.89
N ASN A 51 -7.44 2.93 16.09
CA ASN A 51 -6.77 2.73 17.37
C ASN A 51 -5.57 3.67 17.61
N GLY A 52 -5.40 4.70 16.77
CA GLY A 52 -4.37 5.73 16.93
C GLY A 52 -2.95 5.28 16.52
N PHE A 53 -2.83 4.16 15.82
CA PHE A 53 -1.56 3.67 15.29
C PHE A 53 -1.44 3.97 13.79
N ALA A 54 -0.22 3.98 13.29
CA ALA A 54 0.10 4.06 11.87
C ALA A 54 1.25 3.10 11.57
N HIS A 55 1.25 2.50 10.39
CA HIS A 55 2.22 1.48 10.00
C HIS A 55 3.59 2.08 9.69
N ARG A 56 3.64 3.19 8.93
CA ARG A 56 4.80 4.02 8.56
C ARG A 56 5.85 3.37 7.65
N ASP A 57 5.65 2.12 7.28
CA ASP A 57 6.49 1.41 6.30
C ASP A 57 5.66 0.46 5.44
N LEU A 58 4.44 0.84 5.08
CA LEU A 58 3.58 -0.03 4.29
C LEU A 58 4.20 -0.18 2.88
N LYS A 59 4.40 -1.42 2.45
CA LYS A 59 4.93 -1.77 1.12
C LYS A 59 4.68 -3.25 0.85
N PRO A 60 4.79 -3.73 -0.41
CA PRO A 60 4.61 -5.14 -0.74
C PRO A 60 5.49 -6.10 0.08
N GLY A 61 6.69 -5.68 0.49
CA GLY A 61 7.57 -6.51 1.34
C GLY A 61 7.04 -6.74 2.77
N ASN A 62 6.12 -5.89 3.23
CA ASN A 62 5.49 -5.97 4.55
C ASN A 62 4.04 -6.51 4.46
N ILE A 63 3.68 -7.08 3.32
CA ILE A 63 2.39 -7.75 3.09
C ILE A 63 2.68 -9.22 2.84
N LEU A 64 2.46 -10.04 3.87
CA LEU A 64 2.72 -11.47 3.83
C LEU A 64 1.52 -12.21 3.25
N ILE A 65 1.81 -13.24 2.45
CA ILE A 65 0.81 -14.05 1.76
C ILE A 65 0.56 -15.30 2.59
N HIS A 66 -0.67 -15.46 3.10
CA HIS A 66 -1.12 -16.69 3.71
C HIS A 66 -1.74 -17.63 2.67
N GLY A 67 -2.62 -17.11 1.82
CA GLY A 67 -3.31 -17.85 0.75
C GLY A 67 -3.27 -17.11 -0.59
N LYS A 68 -3.24 -17.86 -1.69
CA LYS A 68 -3.24 -17.35 -3.07
C LYS A 68 -3.92 -18.36 -4.03
N PRO A 69 -4.21 -17.99 -5.29
CA PRO A 69 -4.77 -18.90 -6.29
C PRO A 69 -4.01 -20.23 -6.42
N PRO A 70 -4.73 -21.36 -6.61
CA PRO A 70 -6.16 -21.49 -6.95
C PRO A 70 -7.14 -21.32 -5.76
N GLY A 71 -6.65 -21.08 -4.54
CA GLY A 71 -7.49 -20.67 -3.40
C GLY A 71 -7.80 -19.17 -3.43
N GLN A 72 -8.33 -18.65 -2.32
CA GLN A 72 -8.55 -17.22 -2.16
C GLN A 72 -7.27 -16.51 -1.70
N TRP A 73 -7.09 -15.27 -2.15
CA TRP A 73 -6.09 -14.36 -1.59
C TRP A 73 -6.38 -14.11 -0.11
N TRP A 74 -5.42 -14.43 0.75
CA TRP A 74 -5.47 -14.10 2.17
C TRP A 74 -4.10 -13.56 2.57
N ILE A 75 -4.06 -12.31 3.04
CA ILE A 75 -2.82 -11.62 3.40
C ILE A 75 -2.80 -11.24 4.87
N LYS A 76 -1.61 -10.91 5.37
CA LYS A 76 -1.38 -10.30 6.68
C LYS A 76 -0.41 -9.14 6.54
N ILE A 77 -0.72 -8.01 7.17
CA ILE A 77 0.21 -6.89 7.31
C ILE A 77 1.23 -7.27 8.39
N ALA A 78 2.51 -7.15 8.08
CA ALA A 78 3.64 -7.46 8.96
C ALA A 78 4.53 -6.23 9.16
N ASP A 79 5.48 -6.32 10.09
CA ASP A 79 6.48 -5.28 10.35
C ASP A 79 5.88 -3.89 10.66
N PHE A 80 4.95 -3.88 11.62
CA PHE A 80 4.47 -2.64 12.23
C PHE A 80 5.68 -1.81 12.68
N GLY A 81 5.80 -0.58 12.16
CA GLY A 81 6.97 0.30 12.30
C GLY A 81 7.29 0.79 13.71
N ILE A 82 6.96 0.01 14.75
CA ILE A 82 7.25 0.22 16.17
C ILE A 82 8.74 0.51 16.38
N SER A 83 9.63 -0.11 15.60
CA SER A 83 11.08 0.11 15.65
C SER A 83 11.58 1.39 14.97
N LYS A 84 10.75 2.07 14.17
CA LYS A 84 11.16 3.30 13.43
C LYS A 84 10.80 4.60 14.16
N ARG A 85 10.20 4.53 15.34
CA ARG A 85 10.00 5.71 16.22
C ARG A 85 11.32 6.24 16.79
N THR A 86 12.39 5.46 16.76
CA THR A 86 13.71 5.91 17.17
C THR A 86 14.38 6.62 16.01
N GLU A 87 14.58 7.91 16.22
CA GLU A 87 15.32 8.84 15.38
C GLU A 87 16.57 8.19 14.74
N HIS A 88 16.74 8.39 13.43
CA HIS A 88 18.00 8.22 12.70
C HIS A 88 18.59 6.81 12.49
N THR A 89 17.82 5.71 12.55
CA THR A 89 18.40 4.42 12.13
C THR A 89 18.51 4.32 10.60
N ILE A 90 19.76 4.45 10.12
CA ILE A 90 20.16 4.37 8.72
C ILE A 90 19.95 2.93 8.21
N ALA A 91 18.81 2.66 7.57
CA ALA A 91 18.66 1.45 6.75
C ALA A 91 19.75 1.42 5.66
N GLY A 92 20.30 0.24 5.35
CA GLY A 92 21.36 0.07 4.36
C GLY A 92 20.98 0.61 2.96
N PRO A 93 21.97 0.93 2.09
CA PRO A 93 21.72 1.64 0.83
C PRO A 93 20.80 0.91 -0.17
N SER A 94 20.74 -0.43 -0.12
CA SER A 94 19.84 -1.23 -0.96
C SER A 94 18.39 -1.24 -0.46
N THR A 95 18.18 -1.25 0.86
CA THR A 95 16.85 -1.21 1.50
C THR A 95 16.21 0.18 1.41
N ARG A 96 17.04 1.23 1.38
CA ARG A 96 16.60 2.63 1.18
C ARG A 96 15.99 2.87 -0.20
N LYS A 97 16.72 2.54 -1.28
CA LYS A 97 16.23 2.75 -2.66
C LYS A 97 14.89 2.08 -2.97
N GLY A 98 14.64 0.87 -2.42
CA GLY A 98 13.38 0.17 -2.63
C GLY A 98 12.21 0.70 -1.79
N THR A 99 12.51 1.38 -0.68
CA THR A 99 11.49 1.99 0.21
C THR A 99 11.18 3.42 -0.22
N GLU A 100 12.14 4.13 -0.83
CA GLU A 100 11.99 5.52 -1.30
C GLU A 100 10.80 5.72 -2.25
N THR A 101 10.49 4.76 -3.13
CA THR A 101 9.35 4.92 -4.07
C THR A 101 7.98 4.87 -3.40
N PHE A 102 7.91 4.42 -2.15
CA PHE A 102 6.68 4.42 -1.33
C PHE A 102 6.60 5.66 -0.43
N MET A 103 7.65 6.50 -0.39
CA MET A 103 7.65 7.70 0.43
C MET A 103 6.79 8.80 -0.22
N PRO A 104 6.02 9.54 0.58
CA PRO A 104 5.16 10.59 0.07
C PRO A 104 5.96 11.89 -0.18
N PRO A 105 5.44 12.83 -1.01
CA PRO A 105 6.15 14.04 -1.43
C PRO A 105 6.63 14.92 -0.27
N GLU A 106 5.88 15.02 0.81
CA GLU A 106 6.24 15.78 2.01
C GLU A 106 7.55 15.33 2.67
N TRP A 107 7.94 14.04 2.54
CA TRP A 107 9.21 13.54 3.09
C TRP A 107 10.41 13.99 2.27
N HIS A 108 10.17 14.41 1.04
CA HIS A 108 11.15 15.03 0.16
C HIS A 108 11.13 16.56 0.22
N GLY A 109 10.25 17.15 1.03
CA GLY A 109 10.02 18.60 1.08
C GLY A 109 9.26 19.15 -0.13
N PHE A 110 8.51 18.30 -0.84
CA PHE A 110 7.69 18.71 -1.98
C PHE A 110 6.25 18.99 -1.54
N GLY A 111 5.66 20.07 -2.05
CA GLY A 111 4.25 20.38 -1.84
C GLY A 111 3.86 20.86 -0.42
N SER A 112 4.81 20.96 0.52
CA SER A 112 4.56 21.60 1.81
C SER A 112 4.48 23.12 1.63
N GLY A 113 3.38 23.72 2.11
CA GLY A 113 3.34 25.15 2.41
C GLY A 113 4.38 25.50 3.49
N GLU A 114 4.56 26.79 3.76
CA GLU A 114 5.62 27.42 4.59
C GLU A 114 5.73 26.95 6.07
N ASP A 115 5.21 25.78 6.45
CA ASP A 115 5.35 25.21 7.80
C ASP A 115 6.42 24.10 7.78
N ASP A 116 7.59 24.44 8.33
CA ASP A 116 8.88 23.74 8.22
C ASP A 116 8.98 22.42 9.03
N GLY A 117 7.88 21.68 9.17
CA GLY A 117 7.81 20.43 9.92
C GLY A 117 7.30 19.25 9.08
N LEU A 118 7.79 18.04 9.36
CA LEU A 118 7.15 16.81 8.85
C LEU A 118 5.66 16.85 9.20
N PRO A 119 4.73 16.57 8.26
CA PRO A 119 3.32 16.61 8.58
C PRO A 119 2.98 15.62 9.69
N ASN A 120 2.18 16.10 10.65
CA ASN A 120 1.75 15.37 11.84
C ASN A 120 0.65 14.33 11.53
N MET A 121 0.63 13.76 10.32
CA MET A 121 -0.41 12.84 9.85
C MET A 121 0.20 11.49 9.41
N PRO A 122 0.69 10.68 10.36
CA PRO A 122 1.34 9.42 10.02
C PRO A 122 0.41 8.42 9.33
N GLN A 123 -0.91 8.53 9.53
CA GLN A 123 -1.91 7.74 8.82
C GLN A 123 -1.96 8.08 7.33
N ALA A 124 -1.86 9.37 6.97
CA ALA A 124 -1.87 9.82 5.57
C ALA A 124 -0.64 9.33 4.78
N ILE A 125 0.46 9.03 5.47
CA ILE A 125 1.67 8.40 4.90
C ILE A 125 1.36 6.95 4.50
N ASP A 126 0.64 6.21 5.34
CA ASP A 126 0.19 4.86 5.00
C ASP A 126 -0.76 4.86 3.81
N MET A 127 -1.63 5.87 3.70
CA MET A 127 -2.59 5.97 2.59
C MET A 127 -1.88 6.24 1.25
N TRP A 128 -0.84 7.07 1.23
CA TRP A 128 0.02 7.23 0.04
C TRP A 128 0.69 5.89 -0.32
N SER A 129 1.27 5.24 0.68
CA SER A 129 1.97 3.96 0.50
C SER A 129 1.04 2.85 0.01
N LEU A 130 -0.23 2.86 0.41
CA LEU A 130 -1.28 1.99 -0.08
C LEU A 130 -1.57 2.26 -1.56
N GLY A 131 -1.70 3.52 -1.96
CA GLY A 131 -1.89 3.90 -3.36
C GLY A 131 -0.75 3.40 -4.26
N GLU A 132 0.50 3.61 -3.85
CA GLU A 132 1.68 3.09 -4.55
C GLU A 132 1.68 1.55 -4.57
N THR A 133 1.29 0.90 -3.47
CA THR A 133 1.18 -0.56 -3.40
C THR A 133 0.16 -1.11 -4.39
N ILE A 134 -1.03 -0.51 -4.48
CA ILE A 134 -2.09 -0.90 -5.43
C ILE A 134 -1.61 -0.69 -6.87
N SER A 135 -1.04 0.47 -7.16
CA SER A 135 -0.43 0.77 -8.47
C SER A 135 0.63 -0.28 -8.84
N ARG A 136 1.47 -0.68 -7.88
CA ARG A 136 2.51 -1.69 -8.07
C ARG A 136 1.95 -3.09 -8.32
N MET A 137 0.84 -3.46 -7.68
CA MET A 137 0.18 -4.74 -7.93
C MET A 137 -0.27 -4.87 -9.39
N ILE A 138 -0.80 -3.78 -9.96
CA ILE A 138 -1.35 -3.74 -11.31
C ILE A 138 -0.26 -3.58 -12.38
N THR A 139 0.74 -2.72 -12.13
CA THR A 139 1.71 -2.33 -13.15
C THR A 139 3.07 -3.00 -13.00
N LYS A 140 3.39 -3.50 -11.79
CA LYS A 140 4.76 -3.89 -11.37
C LYS A 140 5.82 -2.78 -11.46
N GLU A 141 5.41 -1.54 -11.79
CA GLU A 141 6.29 -0.39 -11.92
C GLU A 141 6.06 0.62 -10.80
N ALA A 142 7.07 1.46 -10.55
CA ALA A 142 6.89 2.58 -9.64
C ALA A 142 6.05 3.64 -10.31
N THR A 143 5.07 4.21 -9.59
CA THR A 143 4.29 5.34 -10.09
C THR A 143 5.22 6.51 -10.39
N PHE A 144 6.13 6.79 -9.45
CA PHE A 144 7.21 7.75 -9.60
C PHE A 144 8.54 7.00 -9.59
N LYS A 145 9.18 6.89 -10.77
CA LYS A 145 10.42 6.11 -10.94
C LYS A 145 11.62 6.81 -10.31
N THR A 146 11.57 8.13 -10.20
CA THR A 146 12.62 8.96 -9.63
C THR A 146 12.03 10.05 -8.74
N PRO A 147 12.81 10.62 -7.80
CA PRO A 147 12.39 11.81 -7.05
C PRO A 147 12.05 13.01 -7.95
N TYR A 148 12.64 13.08 -9.15
CA TYR A 148 12.32 14.12 -10.13
C TYR A 148 10.90 13.95 -10.70
N ASP A 149 10.43 12.72 -10.90
CA ASP A 149 9.05 12.47 -11.34
C ASP A 149 8.05 12.92 -10.27
N LEU A 150 8.36 12.63 -9.00
CA LEU A 150 7.55 13.08 -7.86
C LEU A 150 7.56 14.60 -7.71
N PHE A 151 8.71 15.25 -7.89
CA PHE A 151 8.83 16.71 -7.94
C PHE A 151 7.96 17.31 -9.05
N ARG A 152 8.00 16.74 -10.26
CA ARG A 152 7.16 17.20 -11.38
C ARG A 152 5.67 17.06 -11.10
N PHE A 153 5.26 16.02 -10.40
CA PHE A 153 3.87 15.85 -9.96
C PHE A 153 3.45 16.94 -8.97
N ALA A 154 4.33 17.28 -8.01
CA ALA A 154 4.09 18.38 -7.07
C ALA A 154 3.96 19.74 -7.79
N GLU A 155 4.88 20.04 -8.72
CA GLU A 155 4.85 21.28 -9.52
C GLU A 155 3.65 21.37 -10.46
N ALA A 156 3.18 20.23 -10.98
CA ALA A 156 2.02 20.15 -11.85
C ALA A 156 0.69 20.21 -11.09
N GLN A 157 0.70 20.60 -9.81
CA GLN A 157 -0.47 20.74 -8.96
C GLN A 157 -1.35 19.48 -8.96
N ASP A 158 -0.75 18.34 -8.60
CA ASP A 158 -1.48 17.09 -8.34
C ASP A 158 -1.99 16.37 -9.61
N MET A 159 -1.37 16.65 -10.77
CA MET A 159 -1.66 15.93 -12.02
C MET A 159 -1.04 14.52 -12.00
N PHE A 160 -1.84 13.53 -11.59
CA PHE A 160 -1.40 12.14 -11.42
C PHE A 160 -1.00 11.44 -12.74
N PRO A 161 0.13 10.70 -12.79
CA PRO A 161 0.61 10.02 -14.00
C PRO A 161 -0.08 8.67 -14.23
N GLU A 162 -1.31 8.70 -14.75
CA GLU A 162 -2.14 7.52 -15.00
C GLU A 162 -1.72 6.64 -16.20
N GLN A 163 -0.72 7.04 -17.00
CA GLN A 163 -0.41 6.39 -18.28
C GLN A 163 -0.03 4.91 -18.13
N SER A 164 0.76 4.57 -17.12
CA SER A 164 1.16 3.18 -16.86
C SER A 164 -0.03 2.32 -16.44
N LEU A 165 -0.92 2.84 -15.59
CA LEU A 165 -2.14 2.15 -15.18
C LEU A 165 -3.05 1.86 -16.38
N ARG A 166 -3.26 2.86 -17.25
CA ARG A 166 -4.05 2.69 -18.49
C ARG A 166 -3.43 1.66 -19.43
N ALA A 167 -2.11 1.65 -19.57
CA ALA A 167 -1.39 0.66 -20.40
C ALA A 167 -1.55 -0.78 -19.88
N HIS A 168 -1.82 -0.95 -18.57
CA HIS A 168 -2.09 -2.23 -17.93
C HIS A 168 -3.59 -2.51 -17.76
N ASN A 169 -4.45 -1.80 -18.49
CA ASN A 169 -5.91 -1.95 -18.48
C ASN A 169 -6.57 -1.74 -17.11
N ALA A 170 -5.98 -0.92 -16.24
CA ALA A 170 -6.63 -0.54 -14.99
C ALA A 170 -7.95 0.18 -15.26
N SER A 171 -9.01 -0.19 -14.54
CA SER A 171 -10.31 0.47 -14.65
C SER A 171 -10.25 1.94 -14.22
N ALA A 172 -11.23 2.73 -14.66
CA ALA A 172 -11.37 4.11 -14.21
C ALA A 172 -11.54 4.20 -12.69
N ASP A 173 -12.24 3.23 -12.09
CA ASP A 173 -12.46 3.17 -10.64
C ASP A 173 -11.16 2.85 -9.88
N ALA A 174 -10.30 2.00 -10.43
CA ALA A 174 -8.96 1.74 -9.87
C ALA A 174 -8.10 3.00 -9.87
N ILE A 175 -8.05 3.69 -11.02
CA ILE A 175 -7.27 4.92 -11.20
C ILE A 175 -7.80 6.01 -10.26
N ASP A 176 -9.12 6.14 -10.12
CA ASP A 176 -9.77 7.09 -9.22
C ASP A 176 -9.37 6.85 -7.76
N LEU A 177 -9.43 5.59 -7.28
CA LEU A 177 -8.99 5.26 -5.92
C LEU A 177 -7.52 5.59 -5.71
N ILE A 178 -6.64 5.13 -6.61
CA ILE A 178 -5.18 5.34 -6.49
C ILE A 178 -4.88 6.84 -6.45
N THR A 179 -5.54 7.63 -7.30
CA THR A 179 -5.36 9.10 -7.35
C THR A 179 -5.87 9.76 -6.07
N ALA A 180 -6.98 9.29 -5.50
CA ALA A 180 -7.53 9.81 -4.26
C ALA A 180 -6.69 9.44 -3.01
N LEU A 181 -5.92 8.35 -3.09
CA LEU A 181 -4.95 7.94 -2.08
C LEU A 181 -3.62 8.71 -2.18
N MET A 182 -3.20 9.05 -3.40
CA MET A 182 -1.90 9.67 -3.70
C MET A 182 -2.01 11.17 -3.98
N LYS A 183 -2.82 11.88 -3.18
CA LYS A 183 -2.91 13.35 -3.22
C LYS A 183 -1.65 14.01 -2.68
N LEU A 184 -1.25 15.13 -3.31
CA LEU A 184 -0.12 15.94 -2.88
C LEU A 184 -0.28 16.38 -1.41
N SER A 185 -1.41 17.01 -1.07
CA SER A 185 -1.74 17.36 0.33
C SER A 185 -2.14 16.10 1.13
N PRO A 186 -1.49 15.83 2.27
CA PRO A 186 -1.87 14.71 3.15
C PRO A 186 -3.33 14.75 3.61
N GLU A 187 -3.87 15.94 3.85
CA GLU A 187 -5.25 16.18 4.31
C GLU A 187 -6.29 15.85 3.24
N ALA A 188 -5.90 15.91 1.97
CA ALA A 188 -6.76 15.60 0.84
C ALA A 188 -6.81 14.10 0.52
N ARG A 189 -5.94 13.28 1.13
CA ARG A 189 -5.92 11.82 0.91
C ARG A 189 -7.11 11.17 1.59
N LEU A 190 -7.69 10.15 0.94
CA LEU A 190 -8.69 9.31 1.61
C LEU A 190 -8.08 8.63 2.83
N THR A 191 -8.81 8.64 3.94
CA THR A 191 -8.56 7.75 5.08
C THR A 191 -8.85 6.29 4.73
N ALA A 192 -8.32 5.33 5.50
CA ALA A 192 -8.59 3.92 5.27
C ALA A 192 -10.10 3.60 5.30
N SER A 193 -10.85 4.18 6.25
CA SER A 193 -12.30 4.01 6.34
C SER A 193 -13.03 4.60 5.12
N GLN A 194 -12.58 5.74 4.59
CA GLN A 194 -13.16 6.31 3.36
C GLN A 194 -12.79 5.48 2.13
N ALA A 195 -11.54 4.99 2.04
CA ALA A 195 -11.10 4.10 0.96
C ALA A 195 -11.93 2.81 0.93
N LEU A 196 -12.28 2.24 2.10
CA LEU A 196 -13.17 1.08 2.21
C LEU A 196 -14.56 1.31 1.63
N GLN A 197 -15.04 2.55 1.52
CA GLN A 197 -16.32 2.89 0.90
C GLN A 197 -16.19 3.22 -0.59
N HIS A 198 -14.97 3.20 -1.13
CA HIS A 198 -14.72 3.56 -2.51
C HIS A 198 -15.28 2.49 -3.45
N ARG A 199 -15.93 2.93 -4.53
CA ARG A 199 -16.61 2.07 -5.50
C ARG A 199 -15.73 0.95 -6.07
N TRP A 200 -14.44 1.21 -6.25
CA TRP A 200 -13.50 0.20 -6.75
C TRP A 200 -13.43 -1.01 -5.83
N LEU A 201 -13.55 -0.87 -4.51
CA LEU A 201 -13.51 -2.00 -3.56
C LEU A 201 -14.84 -2.73 -3.43
N HIS A 202 -15.91 -2.21 -4.05
CA HIS A 202 -17.26 -2.81 -4.04
C HIS A 202 -17.73 -3.24 -5.43
N THR A 203 -16.87 -3.13 -6.44
CA THR A 203 -17.25 -3.53 -7.79
C THR A 203 -17.22 -5.05 -7.87
N ASP A 204 -18.40 -5.66 -7.96
CA ASP A 204 -18.53 -7.07 -8.33
C ASP A 204 -17.99 -7.24 -9.75
N SER A 205 -16.94 -8.04 -9.92
CA SER A 205 -16.59 -8.52 -11.26
C SER A 205 -17.79 -9.26 -11.84
N PRO A 206 -18.22 -8.97 -13.09
CA PRO A 206 -19.28 -9.71 -13.77
C PRO A 206 -18.79 -11.08 -14.22
N SER A 207 -18.40 -11.93 -13.27
CA SER A 207 -18.23 -13.37 -13.41
C SER A 207 -17.74 -13.91 -12.07
N HIS A 208 -18.68 -14.21 -11.17
CA HIS A 208 -18.69 -15.36 -10.26
C HIS A 208 -19.96 -15.19 -9.45
N SER A 209 -21.08 -15.59 -10.05
CA SER A 209 -22.31 -15.87 -9.32
C SER A 209 -21.92 -16.78 -8.15
N ARG A 210 -22.01 -16.24 -6.93
CA ARG A 210 -22.01 -17.03 -5.70
C ARG A 210 -23.16 -18.03 -5.84
N GLU A 211 -22.87 -19.24 -6.27
CA GLU A 211 -23.85 -20.32 -6.11
C GLU A 211 -24.10 -20.48 -4.61
N PRO A 212 -25.35 -20.46 -4.16
CA PRO A 212 -25.66 -20.73 -2.77
C PRO A 212 -25.26 -22.17 -2.48
N SER A 213 -24.36 -22.34 -1.52
CA SER A 213 -24.04 -23.62 -0.89
C SER A 213 -25.34 -24.30 -0.45
N ILE A 214 -25.81 -25.29 -1.21
CA ILE A 214 -26.87 -26.19 -0.75
C ILE A 214 -26.27 -27.03 0.36
N ALA A 215 -26.60 -26.65 1.59
CA ALA A 215 -26.55 -27.56 2.72
C ALA A 215 -27.74 -28.52 2.60
N SER A 216 -27.46 -29.79 2.36
CA SER A 216 -28.37 -30.88 2.73
C SER A 216 -27.56 -32.15 2.98
N LEU A 217 -27.74 -32.64 4.21
CA LEU A 217 -27.38 -33.96 4.72
C LEU A 217 -27.89 -35.11 3.83
#